data_AF-A0A5C8JBD9-F1
#
_entry.id   AF-A0A5C8JBD9-F1
#
_cell.length_a   1.000
_cell.length_b   1.000
_cell.length_c   1.000
_cell.angle_alpha   90.00
_cell.angle_beta   90.00
_cell.angle_gamma   90.00
#
_symmetry.space_group_name_H-M   'P 1'
#
loop_
_entity.id
_entity.type
_entity.pdbx_description
1 polymer ?
#
loop_
_entity_poly.entity_id
_entity_poly.type
_entity_poly.pdbx_seq_one_letter_code
_entity_poly.pdbx_strand_id
1 'polypeptide(L)'
;MERAGQLIGDTLIFIFLFAVVTGAFLAYHFTPGDHTIVYDGSYAPLQGVPMSEAYSSTLRISFDVPGGLLLRQVHLQSWPVLAFGTFVWLLVARHRYALAAFGLAMAATLSGYATVDDLLSGTLPGEVSTIWWYGVHLVVALALIVVLVISSRREAARQPRTVPFIALAFAIALLAVYWL
;
A
#
# COMPACT_ATOMS: atom_id res chain seq x y z
N MET A 1 22.50 -1.67 -17.62
CA MET A 1 21.47 -0.93 -16.86
C MET A 1 20.06 -1.47 -17.08
N GLU A 2 19.73 -1.98 -18.28
CA GLU A 2 18.38 -2.48 -18.60
C GLU A 2 17.92 -3.63 -17.68
N ARG A 3 18.75 -4.67 -17.46
CA ARG A 3 18.41 -5.77 -16.53
C ARG A 3 18.16 -5.34 -15.09
N ALA A 4 18.90 -4.34 -14.59
CA ALA A 4 18.70 -3.83 -13.24
C ALA A 4 17.37 -3.09 -13.13
N GLY A 5 17.04 -2.26 -14.12
CA GLY A 5 15.74 -1.59 -14.21
C GLY A 5 14.57 -2.57 -14.32
N GLN A 6 14.72 -3.66 -15.08
CA GLN A 6 13.73 -4.74 -15.16
C GLN A 6 13.55 -5.45 -13.82
N LEU A 7 14.65 -5.75 -13.11
CA LEU A 7 14.60 -6.44 -11.82
C LEU A 7 13.86 -5.61 -10.77
N ILE A 8 14.14 -4.30 -10.71
CA ILE A 8 13.44 -3.37 -9.81
C ILE A 8 11.95 -3.31 -10.16
N GLY A 9 11.62 -3.17 -11.45
CA GLY A 9 10.22 -3.12 -11.89
C GLY A 9 9.42 -4.38 -11.55
N ASP A 10 10.02 -5.57 -11.73
CA ASP A 10 9.36 -6.82 -11.37
C ASP A 10 9.27 -7.02 -9.85
N THR A 11 10.27 -6.56 -9.10
CA THR A 11 10.22 -6.53 -7.62
C THR A 11 9.07 -5.66 -7.13
N LEU A 12 8.89 -4.47 -7.72
CA LEU A 12 7.79 -3.55 -7.40
C LEU A 12 6.40 -4.17 -7.64
N ILE A 13 6.25 -5.01 -8.67
CA ILE A 13 5.00 -5.74 -8.91
C ILE A 13 4.72 -6.73 -7.78
N PHE A 14 5.72 -7.45 -7.29
CA PHE A 14 5.55 -8.38 -6.18
C PHE A 14 5.24 -7.66 -4.87
N ILE A 15 5.90 -6.53 -4.59
CA ILE A 15 5.57 -5.69 -3.43
C ILE A 15 4.12 -5.20 -3.54
N PHE A 16 3.71 -4.72 -4.72
CA PHE A 16 2.33 -4.28 -4.94
C PHE A 16 1.33 -5.43 -4.79
N LEU A 17 1.69 -6.65 -5.20
CA LEU A 17 0.87 -7.84 -4.98
C LEU A 17 0.66 -8.13 -3.48
N PHE A 18 1.71 -8.05 -2.66
CA PHE A 18 1.57 -8.15 -1.20
C PHE A 18 0.64 -7.06 -0.66
N ALA A 19 0.79 -5.82 -1.13
CA ALA A 19 -0.08 -4.71 -0.74
C ALA A 19 -1.56 -4.97 -1.13
N VAL A 20 -1.84 -5.51 -2.31
CA VAL A 20 -3.22 -5.84 -2.73
C VAL A 20 -3.81 -6.96 -1.90
N VAL A 21 -3.05 -8.04 -1.67
CA VAL A 21 -3.54 -9.20 -0.90
C VAL A 21 -3.88 -8.79 0.53
N THR A 22 -2.95 -8.08 1.18
CA THR A 22 -3.19 -7.55 2.53
C THR A 22 -4.27 -6.48 2.55
N GLY A 23 -4.29 -5.58 1.55
CA GLY A 23 -5.27 -4.52 1.44
C GLY A 23 -6.69 -5.04 1.24
N ALA A 24 -6.88 -6.12 0.47
CA ALA A 24 -8.17 -6.78 0.32
C ALA A 24 -8.68 -7.36 1.65
N PHE A 25 -7.79 -7.96 2.45
CA PHE A 25 -8.13 -8.41 3.79
C PHE A 25 -8.52 -7.24 4.70
N LEU A 26 -7.74 -6.15 4.72
CA LEU A 26 -8.06 -4.97 5.52
C LEU A 26 -9.38 -4.34 5.09
N ALA A 27 -9.59 -4.18 3.78
CA ALA A 27 -10.80 -3.61 3.22
C ALA A 27 -12.07 -4.39 3.60
N TYR A 28 -11.97 -5.72 3.76
CA TYR A 28 -13.10 -6.53 4.22
C TYR A 28 -13.51 -6.23 5.67
N HIS A 29 -12.57 -5.83 6.52
CA HIS A 29 -12.82 -5.55 7.94
C HIS A 29 -12.91 -4.06 8.30
N PHE A 30 -12.53 -3.19 7.37
CA PHE A 30 -12.46 -1.75 7.54
C PHE A 30 -13.79 -1.08 7.21
N THR A 31 -14.22 -0.16 8.07
CA THR A 31 -15.43 0.63 7.85
C THR A 31 -15.03 2.10 7.65
N PRO A 32 -15.05 2.62 6.41
CA PRO A 32 -14.78 4.04 6.18
C PRO A 32 -15.95 4.89 6.68
N GLY A 33 -15.71 5.80 7.61
CA GLY A 33 -16.76 6.69 8.11
C GLY A 33 -16.26 7.67 9.17
N ASP A 34 -16.83 8.88 9.16
CA ASP A 34 -16.49 9.96 10.09
C ASP A 34 -17.47 10.03 11.28
N HIS A 35 -18.39 9.08 11.40
CA HIS A 35 -19.33 9.02 12.51
C HIS A 35 -18.59 8.85 13.83
N THR A 36 -18.83 9.75 14.78
CA THR A 36 -18.28 9.61 16.13
C THR A 36 -18.97 8.45 16.85
N ILE A 37 -18.19 7.46 17.25
CA ILE A 37 -18.60 6.33 18.07
C ILE A 37 -17.74 6.23 19.31
N VAL A 38 -18.27 5.59 20.35
CA VAL A 38 -17.51 5.30 21.57
C VAL A 38 -16.82 3.96 21.38
N TYR A 39 -15.50 3.91 21.56
CA TYR A 39 -14.74 2.67 21.41
C TYR A 39 -15.06 1.65 22.49
N ASP A 40 -15.35 0.42 22.06
CA ASP A 40 -15.74 -0.71 22.89
C ASP A 40 -14.92 -2.00 22.63
N GLY A 41 -13.87 -1.94 21.80
CA GLY A 41 -13.02 -3.09 21.41
C GLY A 41 -11.94 -3.49 22.42
N SER A 42 -11.16 -4.55 22.18
CA SER A 42 -10.29 -5.13 23.23
C SER A 42 -9.11 -4.26 23.72
N TYR A 43 -8.79 -3.14 23.05
CA TYR A 43 -7.69 -2.27 23.45
C TYR A 43 -8.07 -1.38 24.65
N ALA A 44 -7.84 -1.90 25.86
CA ALA A 44 -8.23 -1.29 27.12
C ALA A 44 -7.89 0.23 27.27
N PRO A 45 -6.73 0.75 26.81
CA PRO A 45 -6.40 2.17 26.97
C PRO A 45 -7.35 3.15 26.27
N LEU A 46 -8.10 2.70 25.26
CA LEU A 46 -9.04 3.54 24.51
C LEU A 46 -10.51 3.24 24.81
N GLN A 47 -10.80 2.35 25.77
CA GLN A 47 -12.16 2.03 26.17
C GLN A 47 -12.94 3.28 26.61
N GLY A 48 -14.13 3.47 26.05
CA GLY A 48 -14.98 4.62 26.35
C GLY A 48 -14.57 5.94 25.67
N VAL A 49 -13.51 5.94 24.86
CA VAL A 49 -13.05 7.14 24.15
C VAL A 49 -13.87 7.35 22.88
N PRO A 50 -14.43 8.56 22.65
CA PRO A 50 -15.09 8.90 21.39
C PRO A 50 -14.06 9.05 20.26
N MET A 51 -14.33 8.44 19.11
CA MET A 51 -13.47 8.46 17.92
C MET A 51 -14.28 8.23 16.65
N SER A 52 -13.68 8.39 15.47
CA SER A 52 -14.36 8.04 14.21
C SER A 52 -14.55 6.53 14.05
N GLU A 53 -15.57 6.17 13.27
CA GLU A 53 -15.84 4.78 12.88
C GLU A 53 -14.65 4.16 12.12
N ALA A 54 -13.97 4.96 11.29
CA ALA A 54 -12.74 4.57 10.61
C ALA A 54 -11.62 4.20 11.59
N TYR A 55 -11.36 5.04 12.58
CA TYR A 55 -10.31 4.77 13.56
C TYR A 55 -10.67 3.57 14.45
N SER A 56 -11.92 3.47 14.90
CA SER A 56 -12.40 2.33 15.68
C SER A 56 -12.29 1.00 14.92
N SER A 57 -12.70 0.96 13.64
CA SER A 57 -12.57 -0.25 12.82
C SER A 57 -11.10 -0.63 12.58
N THR A 58 -10.20 0.37 12.49
CA THR A 58 -8.75 0.15 12.41
C THR A 58 -8.18 -0.50 13.68
N LEU A 59 -8.63 -0.06 14.87
CA LEU A 59 -8.25 -0.67 16.14
C LEU A 59 -8.79 -2.09 16.24
N ARG A 60 -10.04 -2.33 15.83
CA ARG A 60 -10.64 -3.66 15.81
C ARG A 60 -9.87 -4.63 14.91
N ILE A 61 -9.47 -4.20 13.71
CA ILE A 61 -8.58 -5.00 12.85
C ILE A 61 -7.29 -5.35 13.58
N SER A 62 -6.71 -4.39 14.30
CA SER A 62 -5.41 -4.56 14.94
C SER A 62 -5.48 -5.50 16.15
N PHE A 63 -6.55 -5.46 16.94
CA PHE A 63 -6.59 -6.15 18.24
C PHE A 63 -7.62 -7.28 18.34
N ASP A 64 -8.68 -7.26 17.53
CA ASP A 64 -9.81 -8.19 17.64
C ASP A 64 -9.88 -9.22 16.50
N VAL A 65 -9.23 -8.93 15.35
CA VAL A 65 -9.22 -9.84 14.19
C VAL A 65 -7.96 -10.72 14.20
N PRO A 66 -8.09 -12.07 14.16
CA PRO A 66 -6.95 -12.97 14.10
C PRO A 66 -6.02 -12.66 12.92
N GLY A 67 -4.74 -12.42 13.21
CA GLY A 67 -3.74 -12.05 12.20
C GLY A 67 -3.88 -10.63 11.64
N GLY A 68 -4.85 -9.84 12.10
CA GLY A 68 -5.13 -8.52 11.56
C GLY A 68 -3.99 -7.52 11.79
N LEU A 69 -3.36 -7.52 12.97
CA LEU A 69 -2.17 -6.69 13.23
C LEU A 69 -1.04 -6.98 12.25
N LEU A 70 -0.74 -8.27 12.01
CA LEU A 70 0.33 -8.69 11.12
C LEU A 70 0.05 -8.25 9.68
N LEU A 71 -1.16 -8.50 9.17
CA LEU A 71 -1.53 -8.12 7.82
C LEU A 71 -1.55 -6.61 7.64
N ARG A 72 -1.96 -5.86 8.68
CA ARG A 72 -1.88 -4.40 8.69
C ARG A 72 -0.43 -3.90 8.69
N GLN A 73 0.45 -4.53 9.46
CA GLN A 73 1.89 -4.20 9.46
C GLN A 73 2.52 -4.45 8.09
N VAL A 74 2.26 -5.60 7.47
CA VAL A 74 2.76 -5.92 6.12
C VAL A 74 2.22 -4.93 5.07
N HIS A 75 0.95 -4.53 5.17
CA HIS A 75 0.37 -3.53 4.28
C HIS A 75 1.05 -2.16 4.46
N LEU A 76 1.21 -1.72 5.71
CA LEU A 76 1.88 -0.46 6.06
C LEU A 76 3.35 -0.45 5.63
N GLN A 77 4.09 -1.56 5.78
CA GLN A 77 5.47 -1.69 5.32
C GLN A 77 5.58 -1.69 3.80
N SER A 78 4.58 -2.18 3.08
CA SER A 78 4.59 -2.21 1.61
C SER A 78 4.63 -0.80 1.00
N TRP A 79 4.02 0.19 1.64
CA TRP A 79 3.91 1.55 1.11
C TRP A 79 5.25 2.32 1.03
N PRO A 80 6.07 2.44 2.10
CA PRO A 80 7.38 3.09 2.01
C PRO A 80 8.33 2.32 1.08
N VAL A 81 8.23 0.99 1.00
CA VAL A 81 9.04 0.18 0.09
C VAL A 81 8.65 0.45 -1.37
N LEU A 82 7.35 0.53 -1.70
CA LEU A 82 6.87 0.92 -3.04
C LEU A 82 7.30 2.35 -3.41
N ALA A 83 7.13 3.28 -2.47
CA ALA A 83 7.53 4.68 -2.61
C ALA A 83 9.01 4.81 -2.95
N PHE A 84 9.87 4.20 -2.13
CA PHE A 84 11.31 4.24 -2.33
C PHE A 84 11.73 3.47 -3.59
N GLY A 85 11.18 2.29 -3.81
CA GLY A 85 11.52 1.47 -4.97
C GLY A 85 11.13 2.13 -6.29
N THR A 86 9.96 2.79 -6.36
CA THR A 86 9.55 3.56 -7.55
C THR A 86 10.39 4.82 -7.75
N PHE A 87 10.86 5.45 -6.68
CA PHE A 87 11.82 6.55 -6.76
C PHE A 87 13.17 6.09 -7.33
N VAL A 88 13.74 5.02 -6.80
CA VAL A 88 14.99 4.42 -7.34
C VAL A 88 14.78 4.01 -8.79
N TRP A 89 13.64 3.41 -9.10
CA TRP A 89 13.29 3.03 -10.47
C TRP A 89 13.20 4.24 -11.40
N LEU A 90 12.64 5.37 -10.97
CA LEU A 90 12.64 6.63 -11.71
C LEU A 90 14.05 7.15 -12.02
N LEU A 91 14.99 7.01 -11.08
CA LEU A 91 16.37 7.46 -11.28
C LEU A 91 17.17 6.57 -12.24
N VAL A 92 16.96 5.25 -12.17
CA VAL A 92 17.80 4.27 -12.87
C VAL A 92 17.18 3.83 -14.21
N ALA A 93 15.84 3.77 -14.30
CA ALA A 93 15.14 3.34 -15.49
C ALA A 93 14.83 4.54 -16.40
N ARG A 94 15.32 4.52 -17.65
CA ARG A 94 14.91 5.45 -18.71
C ARG A 94 13.51 5.09 -19.24
N HIS A 95 12.52 4.98 -18.35
CA HIS A 95 11.20 4.46 -18.65
C HIS A 95 10.13 5.53 -18.50
N ARG A 96 9.34 5.72 -19.57
CA ARG A 96 8.23 6.68 -19.60
C ARG A 96 7.16 6.48 -18.52
N TYR A 97 7.11 5.29 -17.92
CA TYR A 97 6.16 4.92 -16.88
C TYR A 97 6.69 5.14 -15.47
N ALA A 98 7.99 5.35 -15.28
CA ALA A 98 8.58 5.43 -13.95
C ALA A 98 8.10 6.66 -13.18
N LEU A 99 7.95 7.81 -13.86
CA LEU A 99 7.40 9.02 -13.25
C LEU A 99 5.94 8.84 -12.83
N ALA A 100 5.12 8.24 -13.70
CA ALA A 100 3.72 7.94 -13.39
C ALA A 100 3.60 6.95 -12.23
N ALA A 101 4.41 5.88 -12.22
CA ALA A 101 4.43 4.91 -11.14
C ALA A 101 4.85 5.54 -9.80
N PHE A 102 5.87 6.39 -9.80
CA PHE A 102 6.29 7.12 -8.60
C PHE A 102 5.18 8.06 -8.09
N GLY A 103 4.59 8.88 -8.96
CA GLY A 103 3.50 9.79 -8.58
C GLY A 103 2.27 9.04 -8.04
N LEU A 104 1.90 7.93 -8.68
CA LEU A 104 0.80 7.08 -8.22
C LEU A 104 1.13 6.37 -6.90
N ALA A 105 2.38 5.91 -6.70
CA ALA A 105 2.80 5.34 -5.42
C ALA A 105 2.73 6.37 -4.29
N MET A 106 3.14 7.62 -4.53
CA MET A 106 3.01 8.71 -3.56
C MET A 106 1.54 9.00 -3.23
N ALA A 107 0.69 9.10 -4.26
CA ALA A 107 -0.73 9.32 -4.06
C ALA A 107 -1.40 8.16 -3.32
N ALA A 108 -1.02 6.90 -3.58
CA ALA A 108 -1.53 5.73 -2.87
C ALA A 108 -1.14 5.75 -1.39
N THR A 109 0.12 6.06 -1.08
CA THR A 109 0.61 6.16 0.30
C THR A 109 -0.13 7.26 1.06
N LEU A 110 -0.26 8.45 0.47
CA LEU A 110 -0.93 9.58 1.11
C LEU A 110 -2.42 9.29 1.34
N SER A 111 -3.12 8.84 0.30
CA SER A 111 -4.56 8.55 0.40
C SER A 111 -4.86 7.42 1.35
N GLY A 112 -4.03 6.37 1.40
CA GLY A 112 -4.17 5.28 2.35
C GLY A 112 -3.96 5.75 3.78
N TYR A 113 -2.93 6.57 4.02
CA TYR A 113 -2.66 7.13 5.35
C TYR A 113 -3.83 7.98 5.86
N ALA A 114 -4.42 8.79 4.99
CA ALA A 114 -5.58 9.62 5.31
C ALA A 114 -6.85 8.84 5.68
N THR A 115 -6.94 7.53 5.40
CA THR A 115 -8.16 6.74 5.71
C THR A 115 -8.29 6.34 7.18
N VAL A 116 -7.20 6.36 7.96
CA VAL A 116 -7.20 5.87 9.34
C VAL A 116 -7.90 6.83 10.31
N ASP A 117 -7.88 8.14 9.99
CA ASP A 117 -8.47 9.22 10.77
C ASP A 117 -8.06 9.19 12.27
N ASP A 118 -6.78 8.92 12.51
CA ASP A 118 -6.12 9.07 13.80
C ASP A 118 -5.57 10.49 14.01
N LEU A 119 -5.03 10.77 15.20
CA LEU A 119 -4.54 12.11 15.56
C LEU A 119 -3.47 12.65 14.58
N LEU A 120 -2.66 11.79 13.96
CA LEU A 120 -1.62 12.22 13.02
C LEU A 120 -2.18 12.32 11.61
N SER A 121 -2.92 11.32 11.15
CA SER A 121 -3.50 11.21 9.82
C SER A 121 -4.67 12.16 9.57
N GLY A 122 -5.40 12.59 10.60
CA GLY A 122 -6.49 13.57 10.49
C GLY A 122 -6.01 15.02 10.33
N THR A 123 -4.72 15.31 10.52
CA THR A 123 -4.16 16.67 10.38
C THR A 123 -3.76 17.03 8.94
N LEU A 124 -3.41 16.03 8.13
CA LEU A 124 -3.01 16.15 6.73
C LEU A 124 -4.14 16.36 5.69
N PRO A 125 -5.38 15.82 5.84
CA PRO A 125 -6.32 15.74 4.73
C PRO A 125 -7.29 16.95 4.63
N GLY A 126 -7.28 17.85 5.61
CA GLY A 126 -8.29 18.90 5.74
C GLY A 126 -9.68 18.34 6.08
N GLU A 127 -10.74 19.11 5.87
CA GLU A 127 -12.15 18.71 6.14
C GLU A 127 -12.69 17.63 5.16
N VAL A 128 -11.83 16.91 4.45
CA VAL A 128 -12.23 15.91 3.45
C VAL A 128 -12.57 14.59 4.15
N SER A 129 -13.83 14.17 4.00
CA SER A 129 -14.35 12.93 4.58
C SER A 129 -13.54 11.68 4.25
N THR A 130 -13.40 10.78 5.23
CA THR A 130 -12.65 9.51 5.13
C THR A 130 -13.10 8.66 3.93
N ILE A 131 -14.39 8.68 3.58
CA ILE A 131 -14.92 7.88 2.47
C ILE A 131 -14.32 8.28 1.12
N TRP A 132 -14.01 9.57 0.94
CA TRP A 132 -13.37 10.08 -0.28
C TRP A 132 -11.91 9.64 -0.36
N TRP A 133 -11.17 9.72 0.75
CA TRP A 133 -9.80 9.21 0.81
C TRP A 133 -9.72 7.73 0.52
N TYR A 134 -10.67 6.96 1.05
CA TYR A 134 -10.79 5.53 0.77
C TYR A 134 -11.04 5.28 -0.72
N GLY A 135 -11.98 6.01 -1.33
CA GLY A 135 -12.23 5.93 -2.78
C GLY A 135 -11.01 6.30 -3.62
N VAL A 136 -10.30 7.38 -3.27
CA VAL A 136 -9.06 7.81 -3.95
C VAL A 136 -7.99 6.73 -3.82
N HIS A 137 -7.81 6.14 -2.64
CA HIS A 137 -6.83 5.08 -2.40
C HIS A 137 -7.06 3.89 -3.33
N LEU A 138 -8.31 3.43 -3.44
CA LEU A 138 -8.67 2.32 -4.34
C LEU A 138 -8.42 2.66 -5.82
N VAL A 139 -8.81 3.85 -6.26
CA VAL A 139 -8.63 4.29 -7.65
C VAL A 139 -7.15 4.42 -8.01
N VAL A 140 -6.35 5.03 -7.13
CA VAL A 140 -4.92 5.21 -7.36
C VAL A 140 -4.18 3.88 -7.31
N ALA A 141 -4.54 2.97 -6.39
CA ALA A 141 -3.98 1.62 -6.35
C ALA A 141 -4.27 0.86 -7.66
N LEU A 142 -5.50 0.95 -8.18
CA LEU A 142 -5.85 0.35 -9.47
C LEU A 142 -5.06 0.96 -10.63
N ALA A 143 -4.88 2.28 -10.66
CA ALA A 143 -4.06 2.93 -11.67
C ALA A 143 -2.59 2.49 -11.58
N LEU A 144 -2.05 2.36 -10.37
CA LEU A 144 -0.67 1.93 -10.14
C LEU A 144 -0.42 0.52 -10.67
N ILE A 145 -1.28 -0.45 -10.38
CA ILE A 145 -1.11 -1.82 -10.91
C ILE A 145 -1.17 -1.85 -12.43
N VAL A 146 -2.06 -1.07 -13.04
CA VAL A 146 -2.15 -0.98 -14.50
C VAL A 146 -0.83 -0.45 -15.08
N VAL A 147 -0.27 0.62 -14.51
CA VAL A 147 1.02 1.18 -14.93
C VAL A 147 2.16 0.16 -14.77
N LEU A 148 2.25 -0.50 -13.61
CA LEU A 148 3.28 -1.50 -13.33
C LEU A 148 3.18 -2.69 -14.30
N VAL A 149 1.97 -3.23 -14.51
CA VAL A 149 1.74 -4.36 -15.43
C VAL A 149 2.04 -3.99 -16.88
N ILE A 150 1.58 -2.82 -17.35
CA ILE A 150 1.87 -2.35 -18.71
C ILE A 150 3.38 -2.18 -18.90
N SER A 151 4.06 -1.59 -17.93
CA SER A 151 5.51 -1.42 -17.99
C SER A 151 6.23 -2.77 -18.01
N SER A 152 5.85 -3.69 -17.13
CA SER A 152 6.44 -5.03 -17.04
C SER A 152 6.21 -5.85 -18.31
N ARG A 153 5.02 -5.79 -18.93
CA ARG A 153 4.75 -6.48 -20.21
C ARG A 153 5.64 -5.96 -21.35
N ARG A 154 5.84 -4.63 -21.42
CA ARG A 154 6.68 -4.02 -22.44
C ARG A 154 8.15 -4.39 -22.29
N GLU A 155 8.63 -4.46 -21.05
CA GLU A 155 10.00 -4.87 -20.78
C GLU A 155 10.22 -6.36 -21.09
N ALA A 156 9.25 -7.21 -20.74
CA ALA A 156 9.27 -8.65 -21.07
C ALA A 156 9.36 -8.93 -22.57
N ALA A 157 8.68 -8.10 -23.38
CA ALA A 157 8.68 -8.24 -24.84
C ALA A 157 10.06 -7.93 -25.46
N ARG A 158 10.88 -7.13 -24.77
CA ARG A 158 12.26 -6.80 -25.19
C ARG A 158 13.28 -7.76 -24.59
N GLN A 159 13.08 -8.12 -23.32
CA GLN A 159 13.97 -8.98 -22.54
C GLN A 159 13.14 -10.04 -21.81
N PRO A 160 12.97 -11.23 -22.42
CA PRO A 160 12.22 -12.32 -21.82
C PRO A 160 12.79 -12.74 -20.46
N ARG A 161 11.89 -13.00 -19.51
CA ARG A 161 12.25 -13.39 -18.14
C ARG A 161 12.61 -14.86 -18.07
N THR A 162 13.58 -15.18 -17.23
CA THR A 162 13.86 -16.56 -16.82
C THR A 162 13.24 -16.84 -15.46
N VAL A 163 13.00 -18.11 -15.14
CA VAL A 163 12.46 -18.52 -13.83
C VAL A 163 13.35 -18.05 -12.66
N PRO A 164 14.70 -18.21 -12.70
CA PRO A 164 15.56 -17.72 -11.63
C PRO A 164 15.47 -16.20 -11.43
N PHE A 165 15.25 -15.45 -12.50
CA PHE A 165 15.10 -14.01 -12.43
C PHE A 165 13.81 -13.60 -11.70
N ILE A 166 12.70 -14.27 -12.02
CA ILE A 166 11.42 -14.05 -11.35
C ILE A 166 11.51 -14.44 -9.87
N ALA A 167 12.14 -15.58 -9.58
CA ALA A 167 12.35 -16.03 -8.21
C ALA A 167 13.20 -15.03 -7.40
N LEU A 168 14.24 -14.46 -8.01
CA LEU A 168 15.05 -13.41 -7.38
C LEU A 168 14.23 -12.14 -7.09
N ALA A 169 13.45 -11.65 -8.06
CA ALA A 169 12.59 -10.48 -7.86
C ALA A 169 11.58 -10.70 -6.73
N PHE A 170 10.97 -11.89 -6.68
CA PHE A 170 10.05 -12.28 -5.61
C PHE A 170 10.76 -12.36 -4.25
N ALA A 171 11.94 -12.97 -4.18
CA ALA A 171 12.72 -13.07 -2.95
C ALA A 171 13.12 -11.68 -2.43
N ILE A 172 13.54 -10.76 -3.30
CA ILE A 172 13.84 -9.38 -2.93
C ILE A 172 12.59 -8.69 -2.39
N ALA A 173 11.43 -8.84 -3.05
CA ALA A 173 10.18 -8.26 -2.60
C ALA A 173 9.77 -8.79 -1.21
N LEU A 174 9.89 -10.10 -0.99
CA LEU A 174 9.62 -10.73 0.29
C LEU A 174 10.57 -10.21 1.38
N LEU A 175 11.87 -10.12 1.11
CA LEU A 175 12.81 -9.57 2.09
C LEU A 175 12.50 -8.09 2.39
N ALA A 176 12.21 -7.29 1.37
CA ALA A 176 11.95 -5.87 1.52
C ALA A 176 10.69 -5.56 2.34
N VAL A 177 9.64 -6.38 2.23
CA VAL A 177 8.37 -6.17 2.94
C VAL A 177 8.41 -6.67 4.38
N TYR A 178 9.19 -7.71 4.68
CA TYR A 178 9.15 -8.39 5.99
C TYR A 178 10.33 -8.07 6.92
N TRP A 179 11.43 -7.51 6.40
CA TRP A 179 12.66 -7.27 7.18
C TRP A 179 13.10 -5.80 7.27
N LEU A 180 12.41 -4.87 6.60
CA LEU A 180 12.62 -3.42 6.68
C LEU A 180 11.40 -2.73 7.31
#